data_AF-A0A956FWW0-F1
#
_entry.id   AF-A0A956FWW0-F1
#
_cell.length_a   1.000
_cell.length_b   1.000
_cell.length_c   1.000
_cell.angle_alpha   90.00
_cell.angle_beta   90.00
_cell.angle_gamma   90.00
#
_symmetry.space_group_name_H-M   'P 1'
#
loop_
_entity.id
_entity.type
_entity.pdbx_description
1 polymer ?
#
loop_
_entity_poly.entity_id
_entity_poly.type
_entity_poly.pdbx_seq_one_letter_code
_entity_poly.pdbx_strand_id
1 'polypeptide(L)'
;AGQQDTYLGVRGEAELLRRVRDCWASLFTDRAILYRRQHGYGDDAAELAVVVQRLVEPRVSGILFTADPVSQSRAVASIDASYGLGEALVSGRVDADLYRVRKATGELLEVHVGAKAIAIWPDGQGTVERPVGDAERGRRALGDADVQALNALGRQVEAARGAPQDVEFTFDAAGALWLLQTRDITSLYPLPQPRPTDGGLHVYLSFGHLQVMTEPLRPLAVDFFRYAAPFGRERRSELVTTAGDRIFLDATAALSTLPFSAIFPRFFRLMDAQMAEAIDLVRARPEFARGVAKARRLGLARRILGPFLRSLTRALARQRPERARAEMIAALSGFVDGARERLAAVEAGAPRLRVAVELTQQLFYTLVPAFPPIVVAGILNWKLLERRATPELDRGRIEALTRGLEDNVTTQMDLEVGDLADLARACPGLVDALDRSADAAGLDALRGPPGRAAFFAAWDRFVARYGHRCPGEIDLTAPRWLDDPSSLVRSLVALGRSDREPGAHRRHHERLAVEAEAVADALVAAAPAWRRGHVRRCVRRVRSYLALREHGKYYALLFFDAVREVALEAGAIAAQAGALESAEDAFFLEFDELLGAL
;
A
#
# COMPACT_ATOMS: atom_id res chain seq x y z
N ALA A 1 1.24 3.61 25.36
CA ALA A 1 1.06 4.85 26.16
C ALA A 1 -0.11 4.70 27.13
N GLY A 2 -0.14 5.51 28.20
CA GLY A 2 -1.26 5.60 29.14
C GLY A 2 -1.58 4.33 29.94
N GLN A 3 -0.60 3.44 30.13
CA GLN A 3 -0.78 2.14 30.81
C GLN A 3 -0.46 2.18 32.31
N GLN A 4 0.14 3.28 32.78
CA GLN A 4 0.62 3.43 34.16
C GLN A 4 -0.12 4.58 34.84
N ASP A 5 -0.20 4.52 36.16
CA ASP A 5 -0.96 5.49 36.94
C ASP A 5 -0.23 6.82 37.09
N THR A 6 -0.99 7.91 37.13
CA THR A 6 -0.53 9.27 37.43
C THR A 6 -1.42 9.87 38.49
N TYR A 7 -0.81 10.56 39.47
CA TYR A 7 -1.51 11.14 40.61
C TYR A 7 -1.23 12.65 40.68
N LEU A 8 -2.30 13.46 40.70
CA LEU A 8 -2.23 14.92 40.79
C LEU A 8 -2.64 15.40 42.20
N GLY A 9 -2.26 16.63 42.57
CA GLY A 9 -2.68 17.22 43.86
C GLY A 9 -1.95 16.68 45.10
N VAL A 10 -0.84 15.96 44.93
CA VAL A 10 -0.06 15.34 46.01
C VAL A 10 0.62 16.40 46.88
N ARG A 11 0.43 16.35 48.20
CA ARG A 11 1.06 17.26 49.17
C ARG A 11 1.64 16.52 50.36
N GLY A 12 2.85 16.91 50.77
CA GLY A 12 3.56 16.33 51.91
C GLY A 12 4.40 15.10 51.54
N GLU A 13 5.48 14.91 52.29
CA GLU A 13 6.48 13.85 52.02
C GLU A 13 5.89 12.44 52.13
N ALA A 14 5.13 12.18 53.19
CA ALA A 14 4.54 10.85 53.43
C ALA A 14 3.60 10.43 52.30
N GLU A 15 2.78 11.36 51.81
CA GLU A 15 1.86 11.11 50.70
C GLU A 15 2.61 10.93 49.38
N LEU A 16 3.64 11.74 49.12
CA LEU A 16 4.50 11.58 47.95
C LEU A 16 5.13 10.18 47.89
N LEU A 17 5.74 9.73 48.98
CA LEU A 17 6.36 8.40 49.06
C LEU A 17 5.34 7.27 48.92
N ARG A 18 4.07 7.49 49.28
CA ARG A 18 2.98 6.56 49.02
C ARG A 18 2.64 6.50 47.53
N ARG A 19 2.44 7.66 46.87
CA ARG A 19 2.12 7.72 45.45
C ARG A 19 3.23 7.20 44.54
N VAL A 20 4.50 7.37 44.92
CA VAL A 20 5.62 6.73 44.22
C VAL A 20 5.48 5.21 44.23
N ARG A 21 5.11 4.61 45.38
CA ARG A 21 4.87 3.17 45.49
C ARG A 21 3.64 2.74 44.69
N ASP A 22 2.56 3.53 44.70
CA ASP A 22 1.37 3.27 43.88
C ASP A 22 1.72 3.26 42.37
N CYS A 23 2.55 4.20 41.90
CA CYS A 23 3.03 4.21 40.52
C CYS A 23 3.83 2.93 40.19
N TRP A 24 4.73 2.48 41.07
CA TRP A 24 5.42 1.20 40.86
C TRP A 24 4.46 0.01 40.84
N ALA A 25 3.45 0.00 41.72
CA ALA A 25 2.43 -1.03 41.73
C ALA A 25 1.63 -1.05 40.41
N SER A 26 1.44 0.10 39.77
CA SER A 26 0.69 0.20 38.51
C SER A 26 1.28 -0.62 37.36
N LEU A 27 2.60 -0.92 37.41
CA LEU A 27 3.27 -1.84 36.48
C LEU A 27 2.65 -3.24 36.47
N PHE A 28 2.04 -3.65 37.58
CA PHE A 28 1.52 -4.98 37.81
C PHE A 28 -0.02 -5.04 37.79
N THR A 29 -0.67 -4.01 37.24
CA THR A 29 -2.10 -4.08 36.93
C THR A 29 -2.37 -5.08 35.81
N ASP A 30 -3.55 -5.70 35.81
CA ASP A 30 -3.97 -6.66 34.78
C ASP A 30 -3.80 -6.07 33.36
N ARG A 31 -4.16 -4.80 33.20
CA ARG A 31 -4.02 -4.05 31.95
C ARG A 31 -2.56 -3.97 31.49
N ALA A 32 -1.64 -3.61 32.38
CA ALA A 32 -0.23 -3.48 32.05
C ALA A 32 0.42 -4.83 31.72
N ILE A 33 0.07 -5.89 32.46
CA ILE A 33 0.55 -7.27 32.22
C ILE A 33 0.06 -7.79 30.87
N LEU A 34 -1.25 -7.68 30.60
CA LEU A 34 -1.84 -8.13 29.34
C LEU A 34 -1.24 -7.38 28.14
N TYR A 35 -1.06 -6.06 28.27
CA TYR A 35 -0.41 -5.26 27.23
C TYR A 35 1.00 -5.76 26.92
N ARG A 36 1.81 -6.04 27.94
CA ARG A 36 3.17 -6.57 27.76
C ARG A 36 3.17 -7.92 27.06
N ARG A 37 2.33 -8.86 27.51
CA ARG A 37 2.23 -10.19 26.91
C ARG A 37 1.79 -10.14 25.45
N GLN A 38 0.82 -9.30 25.12
CA GLN A 38 0.36 -9.11 23.74
C GLN A 38 1.46 -8.59 22.81
N HIS A 39 2.43 -7.84 23.34
CA HIS A 39 3.55 -7.29 22.58
C HIS A 39 4.85 -8.11 22.76
N GLY A 40 4.80 -9.26 23.43
CA GLY A 40 5.95 -10.13 23.63
C GLY A 40 7.03 -9.56 24.56
N TYR A 41 6.72 -8.54 25.38
CA TYR A 41 7.66 -8.04 26.39
C TYR A 41 7.72 -9.01 27.57
N GLY A 42 8.94 -9.41 27.96
CA GLY A 42 9.16 -10.29 29.12
C GLY A 42 8.66 -9.65 30.42
N ASP A 43 8.00 -10.43 31.28
CA ASP A 43 7.44 -9.95 32.54
C ASP A 43 8.52 -9.41 33.50
N ASP A 44 9.76 -9.92 33.40
CA ASP A 44 10.90 -9.58 34.28
C ASP A 44 11.69 -8.33 33.83
N ALA A 45 11.38 -7.74 32.68
CA ALA A 45 12.15 -6.64 32.06
C ALA A 45 11.58 -5.24 32.31
N ALA A 46 10.48 -5.12 33.06
CA ALA A 46 9.74 -3.87 33.20
C ALA A 46 10.26 -3.01 34.39
N GLU A 47 11.04 -1.98 34.08
CA GLU A 47 11.44 -0.94 35.03
C GLU A 47 10.57 0.32 34.89
N LEU A 48 10.35 1.06 35.99
CA LEU A 48 9.60 2.33 35.98
C LEU A 48 10.33 3.43 36.76
N ALA A 49 10.58 4.54 36.10
CA ALA A 49 10.98 5.79 36.74
C ALA A 49 9.74 6.66 37.05
N VAL A 50 9.66 7.20 38.26
CA VAL A 50 8.57 8.10 38.66
C VAL A 50 9.03 9.55 38.57
N VAL A 51 8.33 10.35 37.78
CA VAL A 51 8.58 11.79 37.64
C VAL A 51 7.83 12.55 38.72
N VAL A 52 8.55 13.30 39.56
CA VAL A 52 7.94 14.20 40.56
C VAL A 52 8.05 15.63 40.06
N GLN A 53 6.91 16.20 39.69
CA GLN A 53 6.82 17.54 39.10
C GLN A 53 5.92 18.44 39.96
N ARG A 54 6.24 19.74 40.01
CA ARG A 54 5.38 20.74 40.64
C ARG A 54 4.04 20.84 39.89
N LEU A 55 2.94 20.74 40.62
CA LEU A 55 1.61 21.00 40.08
C LEU A 55 1.44 22.50 39.78
N VAL A 56 1.01 22.83 38.57
CA VAL A 56 0.63 24.18 38.16
C VAL A 56 -0.88 24.32 38.32
N GLU A 57 -1.36 25.39 38.97
CA GLU A 57 -2.79 25.67 39.10
C GLU A 57 -3.35 26.20 37.77
N PRO A 58 -4.17 25.42 37.05
CA PRO A 58 -4.50 25.72 35.66
C PRO A 58 -5.72 26.63 35.55
N ARG A 59 -5.73 27.54 34.58
CA ARG A 59 -6.95 28.13 34.01
C ARG A 59 -7.50 27.22 32.90
N VAL A 60 -6.62 26.82 31.99
CA VAL A 60 -6.91 25.98 30.82
C VAL A 60 -5.74 25.03 30.61
N SER A 61 -6.04 23.76 30.34
CA SER A 61 -5.03 22.76 29.98
C SER A 61 -5.43 22.06 28.69
N GLY A 62 -4.45 21.45 28.04
CA GLY A 62 -4.72 20.83 26.75
C GLY A 62 -3.55 20.07 26.16
N ILE A 63 -3.79 19.62 24.93
CA ILE A 63 -2.82 18.91 24.08
C ILE A 63 -2.62 19.72 22.81
N LEU A 64 -1.37 19.89 22.42
CA LEU A 64 -0.94 20.49 21.15
C LEU A 64 -0.21 19.43 20.33
N PHE A 65 -0.77 19.08 19.17
CA PHE A 65 -0.08 18.33 18.14
C PHE A 65 0.55 19.30 17.14
N THR A 66 1.86 19.23 16.93
CA THR A 66 2.55 20.07 15.93
C THR A 66 2.34 19.60 14.48
N ALA A 67 1.63 18.49 14.29
CA ALA A 67 1.09 18.06 13.01
C ALA A 67 -0.33 17.55 13.24
N ASP A 68 -1.26 17.88 12.35
CA ASP A 68 -2.65 17.46 12.51
C ASP A 68 -2.77 15.93 12.38
N PRO A 69 -3.22 15.21 13.43
CA PRO A 69 -3.30 13.76 13.42
C PRO A 69 -4.36 13.23 12.44
N VAL A 70 -5.34 14.05 12.06
CA VAL A 70 -6.43 13.65 11.15
C VAL A 70 -6.01 13.81 9.69
N SER A 71 -5.66 15.03 9.26
CA SER A 71 -5.26 15.27 7.87
C SER A 71 -3.83 14.84 7.56
N GLN A 72 -3.05 14.46 8.59
CA GLN A 72 -1.62 14.12 8.49
C GLN A 72 -0.75 15.31 8.02
N SER A 73 -1.32 16.52 8.02
CA SER A 73 -0.64 17.73 7.56
C SER A 73 0.37 18.19 8.60
N ARG A 74 1.65 18.12 8.22
CA ARG A 74 2.77 18.68 8.99
C ARG A 74 2.86 20.22 8.88
N ALA A 75 1.92 20.87 8.19
CA ALA A 75 1.84 22.33 8.10
C ALA A 75 0.80 22.93 9.05
N VAL A 76 -0.04 22.09 9.67
CA VAL A 76 -1.14 22.49 10.56
C VAL A 76 -0.86 21.93 11.96
N ALA A 77 -0.93 22.80 12.96
CA ALA A 77 -0.97 22.40 14.36
C ALA A 77 -2.44 22.22 14.80
N SER A 78 -2.70 21.22 15.63
CA SER A 78 -4.01 20.94 16.22
C SER A 78 -3.91 21.11 17.73
N ILE A 79 -4.82 21.87 18.34
CA ILE A 79 -4.83 22.14 19.77
C ILE A 79 -6.18 21.73 20.32
N ASP A 80 -6.19 20.82 21.29
CA ASP A 80 -7.37 20.48 22.09
C ASP A 80 -7.23 21.14 23.46
N ALA A 81 -8.24 21.89 23.91
CA ALA A 81 -8.16 22.62 25.18
C ALA A 81 -9.47 22.65 25.96
N SER A 82 -9.37 22.48 27.28
CA SER A 82 -10.51 22.58 28.20
C SER A 82 -10.10 23.27 29.51
N TYR A 83 -11.11 23.68 30.30
CA TYR A 83 -10.88 24.36 31.57
C TYR A 83 -10.33 23.41 32.64
N GLY A 84 -9.52 23.95 33.55
CA GLY A 84 -8.95 23.18 34.66
C GLY A 84 -7.78 22.29 34.24
N LEU A 85 -7.57 21.19 34.98
CA LEU A 85 -6.49 20.21 34.80
C LEU A 85 -6.70 19.35 33.54
N GLY A 86 -5.60 18.96 32.89
CA GLY A 86 -5.62 18.14 31.67
C GLY A 86 -6.15 16.71 31.86
N GLU A 87 -6.29 16.24 33.10
CA GLU A 87 -6.76 14.89 33.45
C GLU A 87 -8.10 14.54 32.79
N ALA A 88 -9.05 15.47 32.73
CA ALA A 88 -10.36 15.25 32.12
C ALA A 88 -10.28 15.01 30.61
N LEU A 89 -9.32 15.65 29.95
CA LEU A 89 -9.10 15.55 28.52
C LEU A 89 -8.36 14.25 28.17
N VAL A 90 -7.31 13.91 28.91
CA VAL A 90 -6.55 12.67 28.71
C VAL A 90 -7.39 11.42 29.00
N SER A 91 -8.33 11.51 29.95
CA SER A 91 -9.28 10.43 30.25
C SER A 91 -10.48 10.36 29.30
N GLY A 92 -10.61 11.28 28.34
CA GLY A 92 -11.71 11.32 27.37
C GLY A 92 -13.07 11.65 27.99
N ARG A 93 -13.08 12.29 29.17
CA ARG A 93 -14.30 12.61 29.93
C ARG A 93 -14.89 13.98 29.59
N VAL A 94 -14.17 14.80 28.82
CA VAL A 94 -14.62 16.13 28.41
C VAL A 94 -14.52 16.31 26.90
N ASP A 95 -15.55 16.91 26.32
CA ASP A 95 -15.57 17.41 24.95
C ASP A 95 -14.90 18.79 24.92
N ALA A 96 -13.63 18.81 24.48
CA ALA A 96 -12.75 19.97 24.50
C ALA A 96 -12.93 20.86 23.25
N ASP A 97 -12.44 22.09 23.32
CA ASP A 97 -12.34 22.91 22.11
C ASP A 97 -11.20 22.43 21.22
N LEU A 98 -11.42 22.43 19.90
CA LEU A 98 -10.42 22.12 18.89
C LEU A 98 -10.06 23.38 18.09
N TYR A 99 -8.77 23.68 18.00
CA TYR A 99 -8.22 24.77 17.20
C TYR A 99 -7.23 24.21 16.17
N ARG A 100 -7.38 24.61 14.90
CA ARG A 100 -6.43 24.26 13.83
C ARG A 100 -5.72 25.51 13.34
N VAL A 101 -4.39 25.49 13.40
CA VAL A 101 -3.55 26.67 13.13
C VAL A 101 -2.54 26.36 12.04
N ARG A 102 -2.42 27.23 11.04
CA ARG A 102 -1.35 27.16 10.05
C ARG A 102 -0.03 27.55 10.70
N LYS A 103 0.89 26.60 10.89
CA LYS A 103 2.12 26.81 11.67
C LYS A 103 2.98 27.97 11.17
N ALA A 104 3.12 28.07 9.84
CA ALA A 104 3.99 29.06 9.21
C ALA A 104 3.55 30.51 9.47
N THR A 105 2.23 30.77 9.43
CA THR A 105 1.66 32.12 9.52
C THR A 105 1.03 32.42 10.88
N GLY A 106 0.69 31.40 11.67
CA GLY A 106 -0.13 31.55 12.86
C GLY A 106 -1.62 31.73 12.56
N GLU A 107 -2.04 31.66 11.30
CA GLU A 107 -3.43 31.84 10.91
C GLU A 107 -4.32 30.74 11.50
N LEU A 108 -5.38 31.16 12.20
CA LEU A 108 -6.39 30.27 12.74
C LEU A 108 -7.32 29.82 11.60
N LEU A 109 -7.25 28.53 11.26
CA LEU A 109 -7.96 27.95 10.13
C LEU A 109 -9.38 27.49 10.54
N GLU A 110 -9.51 26.95 11.75
CA GLU A 110 -10.75 26.36 12.24
C GLU A 110 -10.81 26.45 13.76
N VAL A 111 -12.01 26.66 14.28
CA VAL A 111 -12.34 26.55 15.71
C VAL A 111 -13.62 25.75 15.85
N HIS A 112 -13.57 24.68 16.64
CA HIS A 112 -14.74 23.97 17.13
C HIS A 112 -14.82 24.15 18.65
N VAL A 113 -15.96 24.67 19.14
CA VAL A 113 -16.17 24.89 20.58
C VAL A 113 -16.90 23.68 21.14
N GLY A 114 -16.21 22.92 21.98
CA GLY A 114 -16.75 21.72 22.63
C GLY A 114 -17.69 22.06 23.79
N ALA A 115 -18.48 21.08 24.23
CA ALA A 115 -19.47 21.28 25.29
C ALA A 115 -18.86 21.66 26.66
N LYS A 116 -17.62 21.21 26.93
CA LYS A 116 -16.85 21.49 28.17
C LYS A 116 -17.70 21.39 29.44
N ALA A 117 -18.52 20.33 29.57
CA ALA A 117 -19.54 20.24 30.62
C ALA A 117 -18.97 20.21 32.05
N ILE A 118 -17.78 19.63 32.20
CA ILE A 118 -17.06 19.48 33.47
C ILE A 118 -15.62 19.99 33.34
N ALA A 119 -15.02 20.33 34.47
CA ALA A 119 -13.61 20.64 34.62
C ALA A 119 -13.07 20.06 35.93
N ILE A 120 -11.82 19.62 35.94
CA ILE A 120 -11.15 19.08 37.13
C ILE A 120 -10.22 20.14 37.71
N TRP A 121 -10.26 20.35 39.02
CA TRP A 121 -9.49 21.37 39.73
C TRP A 121 -8.69 20.76 40.88
N PRO A 122 -7.55 21.33 41.28
CA PRO A 122 -6.91 20.97 42.54
C PRO A 122 -7.85 21.30 43.73
N ASP A 123 -7.95 20.40 44.70
CA ASP A 123 -8.79 20.60 45.91
C ASP A 123 -7.97 20.80 47.20
N GLY A 124 -6.65 20.84 47.07
CA GLY A 124 -5.70 20.93 48.19
C GLY A 124 -5.05 19.61 48.57
N GLN A 125 -5.71 18.46 48.40
CA GLN A 125 -5.15 17.12 48.66
C GLN A 125 -5.63 16.09 47.62
N GLY A 126 -5.60 16.48 46.35
CA GLY A 126 -6.12 15.69 45.24
C GLY A 126 -6.75 16.59 44.19
N THR A 127 -7.78 16.05 43.54
CA THR A 127 -8.52 16.73 42.47
C THR A 127 -10.03 16.59 42.67
N VAL A 128 -10.77 17.62 42.26
CA VAL A 128 -12.22 17.66 42.33
C VAL A 128 -12.80 18.02 40.98
N GLU A 129 -13.80 17.24 40.55
CA GLU A 129 -14.58 17.51 39.36
C GLU A 129 -15.71 18.50 39.67
N ARG A 130 -15.88 19.50 38.82
CA ARG A 130 -16.93 20.51 38.95
C ARG A 130 -17.59 20.77 37.60
N PRO A 131 -18.93 20.97 37.56
CA PRO A 131 -19.59 21.46 36.36
C PRO A 131 -19.05 22.84 35.95
N VAL A 132 -18.84 23.05 34.66
CA VAL A 132 -18.51 24.37 34.11
C VAL A 132 -19.80 25.18 33.98
N GLY A 133 -19.76 26.48 34.32
CA GLY A 133 -20.94 27.34 34.25
C GLY A 133 -21.46 27.52 32.82
N ASP A 134 -22.78 27.69 32.66
CA ASP A 134 -23.42 27.86 31.35
C ASP A 134 -22.82 28.98 30.50
N ALA A 135 -22.45 30.10 31.14
CA ALA A 135 -21.84 31.24 30.48
C ALA A 135 -20.44 30.93 29.90
N GLU A 136 -19.74 29.93 30.42
CA GLU A 136 -18.39 29.54 30.01
C GLU A 136 -18.40 28.39 29.00
N ARG A 137 -19.36 27.46 29.09
CA ARG A 137 -19.48 26.30 28.19
C ARG A 137 -19.47 26.69 26.71
N GLY A 138 -20.22 27.73 26.34
CA GLY A 138 -20.30 28.23 24.95
C GLY A 138 -19.14 29.12 24.49
N ARG A 139 -18.15 29.38 25.36
CA ARG A 139 -17.00 30.23 25.04
C ARG A 139 -15.79 29.38 24.67
N ARG A 140 -14.90 29.98 23.88
CA ARG A 140 -13.56 29.45 23.63
C ARG A 140 -12.77 29.43 24.94
N ALA A 141 -12.15 28.29 25.24
CA ALA A 141 -11.19 28.15 26.33
C ALA A 141 -9.93 28.99 26.09
N LEU A 142 -9.46 29.04 24.84
CA LEU A 142 -8.26 29.77 24.44
C LEU A 142 -8.59 31.04 23.63
N GLY A 143 -8.00 32.16 24.05
CA GLY A 143 -7.98 33.39 23.25
C GLY A 143 -6.98 33.30 22.09
N ASP A 144 -7.01 34.27 21.18
CA ASP A 144 -6.11 34.25 20.01
C ASP A 144 -4.63 34.37 20.42
N ALA A 145 -4.33 35.16 21.45
CA ALA A 145 -2.97 35.28 21.98
C ALA A 145 -2.46 33.93 22.56
N ASP A 146 -3.32 33.19 23.25
CA ASP A 146 -2.98 31.87 23.81
C ASP A 146 -2.66 30.89 22.66
N VAL A 147 -3.49 30.88 21.61
CA VAL A 147 -3.29 30.05 20.42
C VAL A 147 -1.98 30.39 19.70
N GLN A 148 -1.64 31.68 19.57
CA GLN A 148 -0.35 32.08 19.00
C GLN A 148 0.84 31.64 19.86
N ALA A 149 0.74 31.79 21.18
CA ALA A 149 1.78 31.35 22.11
C ALA A 149 2.01 29.84 22.02
N LEU A 150 0.95 29.04 21.93
CA LEU A 150 1.03 27.59 21.74
C LEU A 150 1.65 27.22 20.38
N ASN A 151 1.24 27.89 19.29
CA ASN A 151 1.84 27.64 17.98
C ASN A 151 3.36 27.96 17.99
N ALA A 152 3.78 29.04 18.67
CA ALA A 152 5.19 29.38 18.83
C ALA A 152 5.94 28.32 19.66
N LEU A 153 5.38 27.91 20.81
CA LEU A 153 5.95 26.84 21.65
C LEU A 153 6.09 25.53 20.87
N GLY A 154 5.04 25.09 20.19
CA GLY A 154 5.05 23.86 19.39
C GLY A 154 6.13 23.86 18.32
N ARG A 155 6.31 24.99 17.63
CA ARG A 155 7.39 25.13 16.62
C ARG A 155 8.78 25.07 17.24
N GLN A 156 8.98 25.65 18.42
CA GLN A 156 10.27 25.59 19.13
C GLN A 156 10.58 24.14 19.56
N VAL A 157 9.58 23.45 20.12
CA VAL A 157 9.71 22.06 20.59
C VAL A 157 9.94 21.11 19.42
N GLU A 158 9.17 21.23 18.33
CA GLU A 158 9.36 20.45 17.10
C GLU A 158 10.75 20.68 16.48
N ALA A 159 11.24 21.92 16.45
CA ALA A 159 12.58 22.23 15.94
C ALA A 159 13.69 21.63 16.82
N ALA A 160 13.53 21.68 18.15
CA ALA A 160 14.50 21.10 19.10
C ALA A 160 14.53 19.56 19.06
N ARG A 161 13.40 18.92 18.74
CA ARG A 161 13.27 17.46 18.67
C ARG A 161 13.54 16.88 17.28
N GLY A 162 13.40 17.68 16.22
CA GLY A 162 13.60 17.24 14.83
C GLY A 162 12.45 16.42 14.25
N ALA A 163 11.36 16.23 14.99
CA ALA A 163 10.19 15.46 14.59
C ALA A 163 8.89 16.11 15.12
N PRO A 164 7.72 15.90 14.49
CA PRO A 164 6.45 16.38 15.01
C PRO A 164 6.17 15.87 16.43
N GLN A 165 5.63 16.74 17.28
CA GLN A 165 5.48 16.52 18.71
C GLN A 165 4.01 16.59 19.14
N ASP A 166 3.67 15.75 20.09
CA ASP A 166 2.49 15.82 20.95
C ASP A 166 2.92 16.44 22.28
N VAL A 167 2.34 17.59 22.63
CA VAL A 167 2.74 18.45 23.74
C VAL A 167 1.56 18.64 24.69
N GLU A 168 1.71 18.24 25.94
CA GLU A 168 0.76 18.58 26.99
C GLU A 168 1.13 19.93 27.60
N PHE A 169 0.16 20.81 27.75
CA PHE A 169 0.37 22.17 28.24
C PHE A 169 -0.68 22.61 29.25
N THR A 170 -0.36 23.67 29.98
CA THR A 170 -1.34 24.40 30.77
C THR A 170 -1.05 25.90 30.80
N PHE A 171 -2.09 26.71 30.82
CA PHE A 171 -2.03 28.12 31.18
C PHE A 171 -2.44 28.26 32.62
N ASP A 172 -1.62 28.92 33.44
CA ASP A 172 -2.00 29.22 34.82
C ASP A 172 -3.01 30.38 34.92
N ALA A 173 -3.47 30.65 36.14
CA ALA A 173 -4.40 31.76 36.41
C ALA A 173 -3.84 33.15 36.07
N ALA A 174 -2.51 33.32 36.05
CA ALA A 174 -1.85 34.56 35.63
C ALA A 174 -1.67 34.66 34.11
N GLY A 175 -1.99 33.60 33.36
CA GLY A 175 -1.87 33.52 31.92
C GLY A 175 -0.49 33.05 31.43
N ALA A 176 0.38 32.55 32.31
CA ALA A 176 1.65 31.99 31.88
C ALA A 176 1.47 30.58 31.31
N LEU A 177 2.13 30.30 30.18
CA LEU A 177 2.12 29.00 29.50
C LEU A 177 3.22 28.09 30.05
N TRP A 178 2.83 26.87 30.43
CA TRP A 178 3.71 25.82 30.92
C TRP A 178 3.65 24.60 30.01
N LEU A 179 4.82 24.08 29.62
CA LEU A 179 4.95 22.77 28.98
C LEU A 179 5.04 21.70 30.07
N LEU A 180 4.16 20.71 30.03
CA LEU A 180 4.11 19.64 31.02
C LEU A 180 4.79 18.37 30.50
N GLN A 181 4.52 17.99 29.26
CA GLN A 181 5.08 16.81 28.63
C GLN A 181 5.26 17.04 27.13
N THR A 182 6.21 16.34 26.52
CA THR A 182 6.35 16.27 25.06
C THR A 182 6.78 14.88 24.62
N ARG A 183 6.24 14.39 23.49
CA ARG A 183 6.60 13.11 22.88
C ARG A 183 6.46 13.16 21.36
N ASP A 184 7.19 12.31 20.66
CA ASP A 184 7.07 12.16 19.21
C ASP A 184 5.68 11.66 18.81
N ILE A 185 5.14 12.21 17.72
CA ILE A 185 3.92 11.67 17.10
C ILE A 185 4.30 10.45 16.25
N THR A 186 3.97 9.25 16.72
CA THR A 186 4.30 7.98 16.05
C THR A 186 3.24 7.49 15.07
N SER A 187 2.08 8.14 15.01
CA SER A 187 0.96 7.75 14.13
C SER A 187 0.99 8.42 12.75
N LEU A 188 1.95 9.33 12.50
CA LEU A 188 2.02 10.01 11.22
C LEU A 188 2.57 9.09 10.13
N TYR A 189 1.93 9.07 8.97
CA TYR A 189 2.53 8.45 7.79
C TYR A 189 3.83 9.20 7.44
N PRO A 190 4.97 8.50 7.29
CA PRO A 190 6.25 9.14 7.02
C PRO A 190 6.25 9.84 5.66
N LEU A 191 7.15 10.83 5.51
CA LEU A 191 7.34 11.49 4.22
C LEU A 191 8.30 10.69 3.34
N PRO A 192 8.18 10.80 2.01
CA PRO A 192 9.13 10.20 1.08
C PRO A 192 10.58 10.59 1.36
N GLN A 193 11.48 9.62 1.22
CA GLN A 193 12.93 9.79 1.35
C GLN A 193 13.64 9.47 0.03
N PRO A 194 14.67 10.26 -0.36
CA PRO A 194 15.09 11.51 0.28
C PRO A 194 14.05 12.62 0.10
N ARG A 195 13.97 13.54 1.06
CA ARG A 195 13.07 14.71 0.96
C ARG A 195 13.49 15.60 -0.23
N PRO A 196 12.54 16.15 -1.00
CA PRO A 196 12.84 17.14 -2.02
C PRO A 196 13.54 18.37 -1.44
N THR A 197 14.56 18.86 -2.14
CA THR A 197 15.36 20.02 -1.70
C THR A 197 14.95 21.32 -2.40
N ASP A 198 14.02 21.27 -3.34
CA ASP A 198 13.60 22.43 -4.14
C ASP A 198 12.54 23.32 -3.46
N GLY A 199 12.06 22.92 -2.28
CA GLY A 199 11.05 23.65 -1.50
C GLY A 199 9.66 23.74 -2.16
N GLY A 200 9.46 23.08 -3.30
CA GLY A 200 8.19 23.09 -4.03
C GLY A 200 7.19 22.07 -3.50
N LEU A 201 5.94 22.17 -3.96
CA LEU A 201 4.96 21.13 -3.75
C LEU A 201 5.28 19.93 -4.66
N HIS A 202 5.40 18.75 -4.05
CA HIS A 202 5.53 17.48 -4.75
C HIS A 202 4.27 16.63 -4.55
N VAL A 203 3.90 15.86 -5.58
CA VAL A 203 2.73 14.97 -5.57
C VAL A 203 3.18 13.56 -5.88
N TYR A 204 2.97 12.68 -4.90
CA TYR A 204 3.38 11.27 -4.96
C TYR A 204 2.15 10.37 -5.07
N LEU A 205 2.18 9.42 -6.01
CA LEU A 205 1.12 8.41 -6.18
C LEU A 205 1.57 7.10 -5.54
N SER A 206 0.70 6.48 -4.75
CA SER A 206 0.99 5.19 -4.14
C SER A 206 1.03 4.10 -5.21
N PHE A 207 2.19 3.45 -5.39
CA PHE A 207 2.31 2.31 -6.28
C PHE A 207 1.54 1.09 -5.74
N GLY A 208 1.52 0.93 -4.41
CA GLY A 208 0.79 -0.14 -3.74
C GLY A 208 -0.71 -0.13 -4.04
N HIS A 209 -1.36 1.04 -4.04
CA HIS A 209 -2.78 1.12 -4.41
C HIS A 209 -3.04 0.73 -5.87
N LEU A 210 -2.13 1.07 -6.79
CA LEU A 210 -2.23 0.66 -8.20
C LEU A 210 -2.07 -0.85 -8.39
N GLN A 211 -1.40 -1.52 -7.44
CA GLN A 211 -1.16 -2.96 -7.46
C GLN A 211 -2.08 -3.75 -6.51
N VAL A 212 -2.98 -3.06 -5.78
CA VAL A 212 -3.79 -3.64 -4.70
C VAL A 212 -2.90 -4.38 -3.67
N MET A 213 -1.78 -3.76 -3.32
CA MET A 213 -0.77 -4.27 -2.39
C MET A 213 -0.25 -3.12 -1.53
N THR A 214 -0.87 -2.90 -0.37
CA THR A 214 -0.59 -1.76 0.52
C THR A 214 0.33 -2.11 1.70
N GLU A 215 0.72 -3.37 1.80
CA GLU A 215 1.65 -3.86 2.81
C GLU A 215 3.05 -3.24 2.65
N PRO A 216 3.82 -3.11 3.74
CA PRO A 216 5.24 -2.76 3.67
C PRO A 216 6.01 -3.77 2.80
N LEU A 217 6.99 -3.26 2.06
CA LEU A 217 7.91 -4.06 1.26
C LEU A 217 9.27 -4.12 1.94
N ARG A 218 9.93 -5.27 1.86
CA ARG A 218 11.32 -5.39 2.34
C ARG A 218 12.28 -4.58 1.46
N PRO A 219 13.41 -4.09 2.00
CA PRO A 219 14.39 -3.26 1.29
C PRO A 219 14.79 -3.77 -0.11
N LEU A 220 15.02 -5.07 -0.28
CA LEU A 220 15.40 -5.61 -1.59
C LEU A 220 14.31 -5.44 -2.64
N ALA A 221 13.03 -5.65 -2.28
CA ALA A 221 11.91 -5.45 -3.19
C ALA A 221 11.77 -3.98 -3.60
N VAL A 222 11.96 -3.08 -2.64
CA VAL A 222 11.98 -1.64 -2.88
C VAL A 222 13.08 -1.27 -3.88
N ASP A 223 14.31 -1.75 -3.65
CA ASP A 223 15.45 -1.44 -4.50
C ASP A 223 15.32 -2.08 -5.89
N PHE A 224 14.74 -3.28 -5.98
CA PHE A 224 14.34 -3.89 -7.25
C PHE A 224 13.48 -2.96 -8.09
N PHE A 225 12.44 -2.34 -7.53
CA PHE A 225 11.60 -1.41 -8.30
C PHE A 225 12.31 -0.12 -8.68
N ARG A 226 13.30 0.34 -7.88
CA ARG A 226 14.17 1.47 -8.25
C ARG A 226 15.03 1.14 -9.47
N TYR A 227 15.51 -0.10 -9.63
CA TYR A 227 16.20 -0.53 -10.85
C TYR A 227 15.23 -0.83 -12.01
N ALA A 228 14.09 -1.44 -11.71
CA ALA A 228 13.13 -1.91 -12.71
C ALA A 228 12.46 -0.75 -13.45
N ALA A 229 12.30 0.42 -12.83
CA ALA A 229 11.67 1.58 -13.43
C ALA A 229 12.71 2.67 -13.72
N PRO A 230 13.58 2.55 -14.76
CA PRO A 230 14.78 3.37 -14.94
C PRO A 230 14.48 4.80 -15.40
N PHE A 231 13.65 5.53 -14.66
CA PHE A 231 13.29 6.90 -14.89
C PHE A 231 14.28 7.82 -14.16
N GLY A 232 15.25 8.36 -14.90
CA GLY A 232 16.28 9.22 -14.32
C GLY A 232 17.52 9.25 -15.20
N ARG A 233 18.60 9.86 -14.68
CA ARG A 233 19.93 9.78 -15.31
C ARG A 233 20.78 8.64 -14.74
N GLU A 234 20.41 8.13 -13.58
CA GLU A 234 21.15 7.12 -12.83
C GLU A 234 20.63 5.69 -13.09
N ARG A 235 21.37 4.70 -12.59
CA ARG A 235 20.95 3.28 -12.62
C ARG A 235 19.71 3.02 -11.76
N ARG A 236 19.52 3.80 -10.70
CA ARG A 236 18.33 3.79 -9.84
C ARG A 236 17.42 4.97 -10.20
N SER A 237 16.12 4.71 -10.21
CA SER A 237 15.10 5.70 -10.58
C SER A 237 15.03 6.86 -9.60
N GLU A 238 15.00 8.09 -10.13
CA GLU A 238 14.71 9.30 -9.33
C GLU A 238 13.20 9.51 -9.15
N LEU A 239 12.35 8.83 -9.95
CA LEU A 239 10.89 8.95 -9.84
C LEU A 239 10.26 7.97 -8.84
N VAL A 240 11.00 6.95 -8.41
CA VAL A 240 10.55 5.96 -7.44
C VAL A 240 11.11 6.33 -6.09
N THR A 241 10.23 6.71 -5.17
CA THR A 241 10.59 7.05 -3.79
C THR A 241 9.85 6.14 -2.82
N THR A 242 10.23 6.22 -1.54
CA THR A 242 9.77 5.32 -0.50
C THR A 242 9.31 6.09 0.71
N ALA A 243 8.17 5.73 1.25
CA ALA A 243 7.67 6.23 2.51
C ALA A 243 7.05 5.09 3.30
N GLY A 244 7.56 4.86 4.52
CA GLY A 244 7.07 3.81 5.41
C GLY A 244 7.17 2.45 4.75
N ASP A 245 8.27 2.19 4.06
CA ASP A 245 8.55 0.93 3.35
C ASP A 245 7.54 0.61 2.22
N ARG A 246 6.79 1.61 1.72
CA ARG A 246 5.96 1.49 0.51
C ARG A 246 6.54 2.34 -0.61
N ILE A 247 6.27 1.92 -1.84
CA ILE A 247 6.71 2.61 -3.05
C ILE A 247 5.71 3.70 -3.45
N PHE A 248 6.26 4.86 -3.81
CA PHE A 248 5.54 5.98 -4.39
C PHE A 248 6.19 6.45 -5.68
N LEU A 249 5.37 6.87 -6.63
CA LEU A 249 5.79 7.45 -7.90
C LEU A 249 5.64 8.97 -7.85
N ASP A 250 6.72 9.70 -8.11
CA ASP A 250 6.68 11.16 -8.23
C ASP A 250 5.94 11.57 -9.52
N ALA A 251 4.71 12.06 -9.36
CA ALA A 251 3.84 12.52 -10.44
C ALA A 251 3.93 14.04 -10.67
N THR A 252 4.78 14.75 -9.93
CA THR A 252 4.93 16.22 -9.94
C THR A 252 5.18 16.74 -11.36
N ALA A 253 6.08 16.10 -12.10
CA ALA A 253 6.39 16.45 -13.49
C ALA A 253 5.20 16.29 -14.44
N ALA A 254 4.51 15.15 -14.33
CA ALA A 254 3.40 14.80 -15.20
C ALA A 254 2.18 15.70 -14.96
N LEU A 255 1.98 16.16 -13.73
CA LEU A 255 0.87 17.02 -13.33
C LEU A 255 1.14 18.51 -13.56
N SER A 256 2.40 18.93 -13.69
CA SER A 256 2.78 20.34 -13.91
C SER A 256 3.10 20.69 -15.37
N THR A 257 3.46 19.71 -16.21
CA THR A 257 3.95 19.97 -17.58
C THR A 257 2.85 19.78 -18.62
N LEU A 258 2.55 20.79 -19.43
CA LEU A 258 1.67 20.65 -20.59
C LEU A 258 2.37 19.90 -21.75
N PRO A 259 1.67 19.05 -22.52
CA PRO A 259 0.24 18.72 -22.40
C PRO A 259 -0.06 17.59 -21.39
N PHE A 260 0.96 17.02 -20.73
CA PHE A 260 0.81 15.87 -19.83
C PHE A 260 -0.15 16.12 -18.67
N SER A 261 -0.17 17.33 -18.11
CA SER A 261 -1.06 17.71 -17.00
C SER A 261 -2.56 17.58 -17.34
N ALA A 262 -2.92 17.64 -18.63
CA ALA A 262 -4.29 17.41 -19.10
C ALA A 262 -4.56 15.93 -19.45
N ILE A 263 -3.54 15.17 -19.84
CA ILE A 263 -3.65 13.78 -20.28
C ILE A 263 -3.62 12.83 -19.08
N PHE A 264 -2.71 13.07 -18.13
CA PHE A 264 -2.40 12.15 -17.04
C PHE A 264 -3.62 11.83 -16.16
N PRO A 265 -4.44 12.79 -15.69
CA PRO A 265 -5.66 12.46 -14.95
C PRO A 265 -6.70 11.68 -15.77
N ARG A 266 -6.78 11.95 -17.09
CA ARG A 266 -7.68 11.22 -17.99
C ARG A 266 -7.22 9.77 -18.20
N PHE A 267 -5.92 9.53 -18.21
CA PHE A 267 -5.35 8.19 -18.27
C PHE A 267 -5.66 7.40 -16.99
N PHE A 268 -5.45 8.01 -15.81
CA PHE A 268 -5.79 7.35 -14.54
C PHE A 268 -7.28 7.05 -14.39
N ARG A 269 -8.19 7.91 -14.89
CA ARG A 269 -9.63 7.56 -14.94
C ARG A 269 -9.96 6.26 -15.68
N LEU A 270 -9.09 5.80 -16.57
CA LEU A 270 -9.26 4.52 -17.27
C LEU A 270 -8.74 3.32 -16.48
N MET A 271 -7.90 3.55 -15.47
CA MET A 271 -7.25 2.51 -14.68
C MET A 271 -7.79 2.45 -13.24
N ASP A 272 -7.87 3.59 -12.58
CA ASP A 272 -8.30 3.73 -11.19
C ASP A 272 -9.07 5.05 -11.00
N ALA A 273 -10.37 4.94 -10.73
CA ALA A 273 -11.26 6.10 -10.59
C ALA A 273 -10.99 6.88 -9.28
N GLN A 274 -10.67 6.18 -8.19
CA GLN A 274 -10.42 6.80 -6.88
C GLN A 274 -9.11 7.58 -6.89
N MET A 275 -8.06 7.01 -7.49
CA MET A 275 -6.79 7.70 -7.71
C MET A 275 -6.97 8.94 -8.59
N ALA A 276 -7.80 8.85 -9.63
CA ALA A 276 -8.08 10.00 -10.48
C ALA A 276 -8.83 11.12 -9.75
N GLU A 277 -9.78 10.78 -8.88
CA GLU A 277 -10.48 11.74 -8.02
C GLU A 277 -9.51 12.40 -7.02
N ALA A 278 -8.64 11.61 -6.39
CA ALA A 278 -7.60 12.12 -5.50
C ALA A 278 -6.64 13.09 -6.22
N ILE A 279 -6.24 12.77 -7.47
CA ILE A 279 -5.44 13.67 -8.30
C ILE A 279 -6.19 14.98 -8.57
N ASP A 280 -7.47 14.92 -8.91
CA ASP A 280 -8.26 16.13 -9.18
C ASP A 280 -8.45 16.98 -7.91
N LEU A 281 -8.64 16.36 -6.73
CA LEU A 281 -8.66 17.05 -5.44
C LEU A 281 -7.34 17.77 -5.13
N VAL A 282 -6.19 17.11 -5.38
CA VAL A 282 -4.86 17.72 -5.18
C VAL A 282 -4.66 18.91 -6.12
N ARG A 283 -5.06 18.78 -7.39
CA ARG A 283 -4.93 19.85 -8.40
C ARG A 283 -5.82 21.06 -8.12
N ALA A 284 -6.93 20.86 -7.42
CA ALA A 284 -7.82 21.94 -6.99
C ALA A 284 -7.28 22.74 -5.80
N ARG A 285 -6.22 22.27 -5.12
CA ARG A 285 -5.65 22.95 -3.96
C ARG A 285 -4.97 24.27 -4.36
N PRO A 286 -5.19 25.38 -3.61
CA PRO A 286 -4.52 26.65 -3.88
C PRO A 286 -2.99 26.57 -3.84
N GLU A 287 -2.42 25.65 -3.04
CA GLU A 287 -0.99 25.37 -2.97
C GLU A 287 -0.45 24.83 -4.31
N PHE A 288 -1.23 23.99 -4.99
CA PHE A 288 -0.86 23.46 -6.30
C PHE A 288 -0.86 24.56 -7.37
N ALA A 289 -1.84 25.47 -7.32
CA ALA A 289 -1.91 26.63 -8.20
C ALA A 289 -0.78 27.66 -7.94
N ARG A 290 -0.33 27.79 -6.68
CA ARG A 290 0.78 28.68 -6.28
C ARG A 290 2.15 28.24 -6.80
N GLY A 291 2.29 26.99 -7.23
CA GLY A 291 3.46 26.50 -7.93
C GLY A 291 3.86 25.09 -7.50
N VAL A 292 3.74 24.15 -8.44
CA VAL A 292 4.37 22.84 -8.36
C VAL A 292 5.86 22.99 -8.73
N ALA A 293 6.75 22.22 -8.11
CA ALA A 293 8.16 22.22 -8.50
C ALA A 293 8.29 22.01 -10.02
N LYS A 294 9.06 22.88 -10.71
CA LYS A 294 9.30 22.74 -12.15
C LYS A 294 10.18 21.51 -12.37
N ALA A 295 9.57 20.41 -12.78
CA ALA A 295 10.30 19.17 -12.98
C ALA A 295 11.39 19.28 -14.05
N ARG A 296 12.47 18.53 -13.83
CA ARG A 296 13.57 18.35 -14.80
C ARG A 296 13.05 17.66 -16.07
N ARG A 297 13.62 18.05 -17.22
CA ARG A 297 13.20 17.62 -18.57
C ARG A 297 13.09 16.08 -18.69
N LEU A 298 11.92 15.60 -19.11
CA LEU A 298 11.62 14.22 -19.51
C LEU A 298 12.35 13.81 -20.82
N GLY A 299 13.68 13.79 -20.83
CA GLY A 299 14.47 13.30 -21.97
C GLY A 299 14.23 11.80 -22.25
N LEU A 300 13.91 11.04 -21.21
CA LEU A 300 13.65 9.60 -21.28
C LEU A 300 12.33 9.24 -21.97
N ALA A 301 11.35 10.16 -21.96
CA ALA A 301 10.04 9.93 -22.56
C ALA A 301 10.16 9.54 -24.04
N ARG A 302 11.16 10.04 -24.78
CA ARG A 302 11.31 9.74 -26.21
C ARG A 302 11.70 8.27 -26.48
N ARG A 303 12.51 7.64 -25.62
CA ARG A 303 12.93 6.23 -25.77
C ARG A 303 11.79 5.24 -25.55
N ILE A 304 10.83 5.59 -24.68
CA ILE A 304 9.68 4.75 -24.36
C ILE A 304 8.48 5.08 -25.26
N LEU A 305 8.17 6.37 -25.42
CA LEU A 305 7.00 6.85 -26.14
C LEU A 305 7.05 6.48 -27.64
N GLY A 306 8.22 6.52 -28.26
CA GLY A 306 8.38 6.16 -29.68
C GLY A 306 7.98 4.70 -29.97
N PRO A 307 8.62 3.70 -29.35
CA PRO A 307 8.19 2.29 -29.44
C PRO A 307 6.74 2.07 -29.00
N PHE A 308 6.30 2.68 -27.90
CA PHE A 308 4.93 2.58 -27.40
C PHE A 308 3.90 3.03 -28.45
N LEU A 309 4.06 4.25 -29.00
CA LEU A 309 3.15 4.78 -30.02
C LEU A 309 3.20 3.97 -31.31
N ARG A 310 4.37 3.47 -31.73
CA ARG A 310 4.49 2.56 -32.88
C ARG A 310 3.74 1.24 -32.65
N SER A 311 3.84 0.68 -31.44
CA SER A 311 3.10 -0.53 -31.06
C SER A 311 1.59 -0.28 -31.02
N LEU A 312 1.16 0.82 -30.37
CA LEU A 312 -0.25 1.21 -30.25
C LEU A 312 -0.88 1.47 -31.63
N THR A 313 -0.20 2.21 -32.50
CA THR A 313 -0.68 2.47 -33.86
C THR A 313 -0.78 1.20 -34.69
N ARG A 314 0.16 0.25 -34.57
CA ARG A 314 0.05 -1.08 -35.21
C ARG A 314 -1.16 -1.86 -34.68
N ALA A 315 -1.36 -1.88 -33.36
CA ALA A 315 -2.48 -2.56 -32.70
C ALA A 315 -3.84 -1.97 -33.12
N LEU A 316 -3.92 -0.64 -33.31
CA LEU A 316 -5.14 0.07 -33.74
C LEU A 316 -5.38 0.03 -35.26
N ALA A 317 -4.36 0.10 -36.09
CA ALA A 317 -4.52 0.31 -37.52
C ALA A 317 -4.70 -0.98 -38.34
N ARG A 318 -3.85 -2.00 -38.16
CA ARG A 318 -3.73 -3.09 -39.17
C ARG A 318 -3.39 -4.50 -38.66
N GLN A 319 -3.10 -4.69 -37.37
CA GLN A 319 -2.72 -6.02 -36.88
C GLN A 319 -3.95 -6.93 -36.64
N ARG A 320 -3.84 -8.22 -37.03
CA ARG A 320 -4.78 -9.27 -36.63
C ARG A 320 -4.54 -9.61 -35.16
N PRO A 321 -5.58 -9.76 -34.33
CA PRO A 321 -5.37 -10.00 -32.90
C PRO A 321 -4.51 -11.23 -32.57
N GLU A 322 -4.67 -12.34 -33.29
CA GLU A 322 -3.83 -13.53 -33.09
C GLU A 322 -2.33 -13.26 -33.26
N ARG A 323 -2.00 -12.42 -34.24
CA ARG A 323 -0.61 -12.04 -34.50
C ARG A 323 -0.08 -11.12 -33.41
N ALA A 324 -0.89 -10.19 -32.91
CA ALA A 324 -0.51 -9.32 -31.80
C ALA A 324 -0.27 -10.14 -30.52
N ARG A 325 -1.13 -11.13 -30.24
CA ARG A 325 -0.98 -12.09 -29.15
C ARG A 325 0.33 -12.87 -29.26
N ALA A 326 0.58 -13.50 -30.41
CA ALA A 326 1.78 -14.30 -30.63
C ALA A 326 3.07 -13.47 -30.50
N GLU A 327 3.10 -12.27 -31.09
CA GLU A 327 4.25 -11.34 -30.98
C GLU A 327 4.47 -10.89 -29.53
N MET A 328 3.40 -10.57 -28.79
CA MET A 328 3.50 -10.18 -27.39
C MET A 328 4.02 -11.33 -26.53
N ILE A 329 3.44 -12.53 -26.65
CA ILE A 329 3.87 -13.70 -25.89
C ILE A 329 5.32 -14.04 -26.19
N ALA A 330 5.72 -14.09 -27.47
CA ALA A 330 7.10 -14.39 -27.85
C ALA A 330 8.10 -13.35 -27.31
N ALA A 331 7.74 -12.07 -27.30
CA ALA A 331 8.58 -11.01 -26.74
C ALA A 331 8.72 -11.13 -25.22
N LEU A 332 7.63 -11.43 -24.50
CA LEU A 332 7.63 -11.54 -23.05
C LEU A 332 8.31 -12.84 -22.58
N SER A 333 7.95 -13.99 -23.16
CA SER A 333 8.56 -15.28 -22.81
C SER A 333 10.04 -15.31 -23.19
N GLY A 334 10.39 -14.85 -24.39
CA GLY A 334 11.78 -14.81 -24.84
C GLY A 334 12.69 -13.95 -23.96
N PHE A 335 12.17 -12.88 -23.36
CA PHE A 335 12.91 -12.11 -22.36
C PHE A 335 13.14 -12.92 -21.08
N VAL A 336 12.11 -13.57 -20.55
CA VAL A 336 12.20 -14.38 -19.31
C VAL A 336 13.13 -15.57 -19.51
N ASP A 337 12.95 -16.32 -20.60
CA ASP A 337 13.74 -17.51 -20.92
C ASP A 337 15.21 -17.12 -21.12
N GLY A 338 15.48 -16.06 -21.90
CA GLY A 338 16.83 -15.55 -22.11
C GLY A 338 17.48 -14.98 -20.83
N ALA A 339 16.69 -14.38 -19.94
CA ALA A 339 17.17 -13.94 -18.63
C ALA A 339 17.61 -15.13 -17.77
N ARG A 340 16.79 -16.19 -17.69
CA ARG A 340 17.10 -17.43 -16.95
C ARG A 340 18.34 -18.12 -17.50
N GLU A 341 18.45 -18.26 -18.81
CA GLU A 341 19.65 -18.83 -19.47
C GLU A 341 20.91 -18.01 -19.13
N ARG A 342 20.82 -16.68 -19.22
CA ARG A 342 21.95 -15.79 -18.91
C ARG A 342 22.36 -15.86 -17.44
N LEU A 343 21.40 -15.95 -16.51
CA LEU A 343 21.69 -16.09 -15.09
C LEU A 343 22.34 -17.45 -14.78
N ALA A 344 21.83 -18.53 -15.36
CA ALA A 344 22.38 -19.88 -15.18
C ALA A 344 23.80 -20.03 -15.75
N ALA A 345 24.13 -19.28 -16.81
CA ALA A 345 25.46 -19.30 -17.43
C ALA A 345 26.55 -18.55 -16.65
N VAL A 346 26.19 -17.81 -15.59
CA VAL A 346 27.11 -16.98 -14.80
C VAL A 346 27.35 -17.64 -13.44
N GLU A 347 28.56 -17.54 -12.91
CA GLU A 347 28.91 -18.08 -11.58
C GLU A 347 28.07 -17.44 -10.45
N ALA A 348 27.68 -18.28 -9.48
CA ALA A 348 26.89 -17.90 -8.31
C ALA A 348 27.54 -16.78 -7.48
N GLY A 349 26.74 -16.09 -6.66
CA GLY A 349 27.18 -14.97 -5.83
C GLY A 349 27.29 -13.66 -6.61
N ALA A 350 28.35 -12.89 -6.38
CA ALA A 350 28.43 -11.50 -6.86
C ALA A 350 28.34 -11.34 -8.40
N PRO A 351 28.96 -12.21 -9.23
CA PRO A 351 28.81 -12.11 -10.69
C PRO A 351 27.35 -12.27 -11.15
N ARG A 352 26.64 -13.30 -10.68
CA ARG A 352 25.23 -13.55 -11.06
C ARG A 352 24.30 -12.47 -10.53
N LEU A 353 24.52 -11.98 -9.30
CA LEU A 353 23.74 -10.87 -8.73
C LEU A 353 23.87 -9.58 -9.56
N ARG A 354 25.07 -9.24 -10.03
CA ARG A 354 25.27 -8.08 -10.94
C ARG A 354 24.51 -8.24 -12.26
N VAL A 355 24.48 -9.45 -12.81
CA VAL A 355 23.73 -9.74 -14.04
C VAL A 355 22.21 -9.65 -13.80
N ALA A 356 21.72 -10.10 -12.64
CA ALA A 356 20.31 -9.93 -12.26
C ALA A 356 19.91 -8.45 -12.16
N VAL A 357 20.75 -7.60 -11.58
CA VAL A 357 20.54 -6.14 -11.54
C VAL A 357 20.52 -5.53 -12.95
N GLU A 358 21.44 -5.94 -13.83
CA GLU A 358 21.45 -5.49 -15.23
C GLU A 358 20.17 -5.87 -15.98
N LEU A 359 19.71 -7.12 -15.83
CA LEU A 359 18.48 -7.60 -16.46
C LEU A 359 17.25 -6.88 -15.92
N THR A 360 17.23 -6.58 -14.62
CA THR A 360 16.15 -5.80 -13.98
C THR A 360 15.98 -4.43 -14.64
N GLN A 361 17.07 -3.76 -15.00
CA GLN A 361 17.04 -2.47 -15.71
C GLN A 361 16.46 -2.57 -17.14
N GLN A 362 16.55 -3.75 -17.76
CA GLN A 362 16.03 -4.01 -19.10
C GLN A 362 14.54 -4.38 -19.11
N LEU A 363 14.02 -4.83 -17.96
CA LEU A 363 12.64 -5.31 -17.81
C LEU A 363 11.62 -4.29 -18.37
N PHE A 364 11.68 -3.04 -17.90
CA PHE A 364 10.71 -2.03 -18.29
C PHE A 364 10.75 -1.68 -19.78
N TYR A 365 11.95 -1.60 -20.36
CA TYR A 365 12.10 -1.33 -21.81
C TYR A 365 11.59 -2.47 -22.68
N THR A 366 11.45 -3.66 -22.13
CA THR A 366 10.92 -4.84 -22.83
C THR A 366 9.41 -4.97 -22.63
N LEU A 367 8.94 -4.88 -21.38
CA LEU A 367 7.53 -5.02 -21.03
C LEU A 367 6.65 -3.91 -21.64
N VAL A 368 7.07 -2.65 -21.52
CA VAL A 368 6.21 -1.48 -21.82
C VAL A 368 5.91 -1.30 -23.31
N PRO A 369 6.82 -1.59 -24.25
CA PRO A 369 6.48 -1.57 -25.67
C PRO A 369 5.69 -2.80 -26.13
N ALA A 370 5.85 -3.94 -25.45
CA ALA A 370 5.26 -5.22 -25.85
C ALA A 370 3.79 -5.36 -25.39
N PHE A 371 3.47 -4.99 -24.15
CA PHE A 371 2.20 -5.34 -23.52
C PHE A 371 1.19 -4.17 -23.42
N PRO A 372 1.47 -3.06 -22.71
CA PRO A 372 0.49 -2.00 -22.47
C PRO A 372 -0.17 -1.42 -23.74
N PRO A 373 0.53 -1.21 -24.88
CA PRO A 373 -0.09 -0.72 -26.11
C PRO A 373 -1.25 -1.59 -26.62
N ILE A 374 -1.16 -2.91 -26.43
CA ILE A 374 -2.19 -3.88 -26.87
C ILE A 374 -3.43 -3.73 -25.98
N VAL A 375 -3.24 -3.69 -24.67
CA VAL A 375 -4.34 -3.50 -23.71
C VAL A 375 -5.00 -2.13 -23.88
N VAL A 376 -4.20 -1.08 -24.04
CA VAL A 376 -4.71 0.28 -24.33
C VAL A 376 -5.50 0.30 -25.63
N ALA A 377 -5.04 -0.40 -26.69
CA ALA A 377 -5.83 -0.54 -27.91
C ALA A 377 -7.18 -1.23 -27.64
N GLY A 378 -7.21 -2.27 -26.79
CA GLY A 378 -8.44 -2.93 -26.34
C GLY A 378 -9.39 -1.96 -25.64
N ILE A 379 -8.89 -1.23 -24.64
CA ILE A 379 -9.67 -0.23 -23.87
C ILE A 379 -10.20 0.88 -24.79
N LEU A 380 -9.39 1.38 -25.72
CA LEU A 380 -9.81 2.42 -26.67
C LEU A 380 -10.94 1.93 -27.59
N ASN A 381 -10.87 0.68 -28.08
CA ASN A 381 -11.95 0.09 -28.87
C ASN A 381 -13.21 -0.14 -28.01
N TRP A 382 -13.05 -0.51 -26.74
CA TRP A 382 -14.16 -0.68 -25.79
C TRP A 382 -14.88 0.64 -25.52
N LYS A 383 -14.14 1.70 -25.16
CA LYS A 383 -14.68 3.06 -24.96
C LYS A 383 -15.31 3.63 -26.24
N LEU A 384 -14.80 3.26 -27.41
CA LEU A 384 -15.37 3.64 -28.69
C LEU A 384 -16.74 2.99 -28.94
N LEU A 385 -16.92 1.73 -28.52
CA LEU A 385 -18.22 1.05 -28.53
C LEU A 385 -19.19 1.73 -27.55
N GLU A 386 -18.75 2.00 -26.30
CA GLU A 386 -19.59 2.68 -25.30
C GLU A 386 -20.08 4.06 -25.75
N ARG A 387 -19.21 4.87 -26.36
CA ARG A 387 -19.58 6.21 -26.88
C ARG A 387 -20.57 6.15 -28.04
N ARG A 388 -20.69 4.99 -28.68
CA ARG A 388 -21.56 4.77 -29.84
C ARG A 388 -22.73 3.84 -29.50
N ALA A 389 -22.93 3.54 -28.21
CA ALA A 389 -24.08 2.85 -27.69
C ALA A 389 -25.37 3.60 -28.07
N THR A 390 -26.27 2.93 -28.78
CA THR A 390 -27.66 3.34 -28.96
C THR A 390 -28.51 2.75 -27.82
N PRO A 391 -29.79 3.15 -27.63
CA PRO A 391 -30.67 2.55 -26.63
C PRO A 391 -30.81 1.02 -26.74
N GLU A 392 -30.66 0.46 -27.94
CA GLU A 392 -30.66 -0.98 -28.22
C GLU A 392 -29.31 -1.67 -27.88
N LEU A 393 -28.27 -0.87 -27.71
CA LEU A 393 -26.88 -1.23 -27.43
C LEU A 393 -26.46 -0.66 -26.07
N ASP A 394 -27.24 -0.91 -25.02
CA ASP A 394 -26.95 -0.44 -23.67
C ASP A 394 -25.53 -0.88 -23.21
N ARG A 395 -24.92 -0.04 -22.37
CA ARG A 395 -23.61 -0.22 -21.74
C ARG A 395 -23.46 -1.57 -21.05
N GLY A 396 -24.52 -2.09 -20.42
CA GLY A 396 -24.49 -3.41 -19.78
C GLY A 396 -24.16 -4.56 -20.76
N ARG A 397 -24.62 -4.46 -22.01
CA ARG A 397 -24.26 -5.43 -23.08
C ARG A 397 -22.79 -5.27 -23.49
N ILE A 398 -22.30 -4.04 -23.60
CA ILE A 398 -20.91 -3.79 -23.99
C ILE A 398 -19.93 -4.29 -22.91
N GLU A 399 -20.30 -4.19 -21.64
CA GLU A 399 -19.51 -4.75 -20.53
C GLU A 399 -19.43 -6.28 -20.58
N ALA A 400 -20.51 -6.96 -20.99
CA ALA A 400 -20.55 -8.41 -21.12
C ALA A 400 -19.50 -8.97 -22.11
N LEU A 401 -19.02 -8.16 -23.08
CA LEU A 401 -17.93 -8.54 -23.98
C LEU A 401 -16.62 -8.91 -23.25
N THR A 402 -16.44 -8.40 -22.04
CA THR A 402 -15.23 -8.58 -21.23
C THR A 402 -15.30 -9.79 -20.30
N ARG A 403 -16.40 -10.57 -20.37
CA ARG A 403 -16.62 -11.81 -19.61
C ARG A 403 -16.27 -13.02 -20.48
N GLY A 404 -15.96 -14.14 -19.82
CA GLY A 404 -15.63 -15.41 -20.49
C GLY A 404 -14.51 -15.26 -21.52
N LEU A 405 -13.49 -14.47 -21.20
CA LEU A 405 -12.37 -14.21 -22.10
C LEU A 405 -11.46 -15.43 -22.12
N GLU A 406 -11.46 -16.14 -23.23
CA GLU A 406 -10.49 -17.21 -23.51
C GLU A 406 -9.06 -16.66 -23.49
N ASP A 407 -8.08 -17.52 -23.23
CA ASP A 407 -6.65 -17.20 -23.12
C ASP A 407 -6.21 -16.30 -21.96
N ASN A 408 -7.09 -15.81 -21.09
CA ASN A 408 -6.66 -15.07 -19.91
C ASN A 408 -5.93 -16.00 -18.91
N VAL A 409 -4.64 -15.74 -18.68
CA VAL A 409 -3.77 -16.61 -17.87
C VAL A 409 -4.24 -16.75 -16.42
N THR A 410 -4.79 -15.70 -15.82
CA THR A 410 -5.33 -15.73 -14.45
C THR A 410 -6.65 -16.50 -14.41
N THR A 411 -7.51 -16.33 -15.42
CA THR A 411 -8.73 -17.13 -15.55
C THR A 411 -8.42 -18.63 -15.72
N GLN A 412 -7.41 -18.97 -16.51
CA GLN A 412 -6.97 -20.38 -16.63
C GLN A 412 -6.46 -20.94 -15.30
N MET A 413 -5.69 -20.15 -14.54
CA MET A 413 -5.25 -20.51 -13.20
C MET A 413 -6.44 -20.81 -12.28
N ASP A 414 -7.44 -19.92 -12.21
CA ASP A 414 -8.63 -20.12 -11.37
C ASP A 414 -9.42 -21.37 -11.77
N LEU A 415 -9.49 -21.66 -13.08
CA LEU A 415 -10.14 -22.88 -13.58
C LEU A 415 -9.38 -24.15 -13.18
N GLU A 416 -8.05 -24.14 -13.23
CA GLU A 416 -7.22 -25.26 -12.80
C GLU A 416 -7.28 -25.46 -11.26
N VAL A 417 -7.42 -24.39 -10.47
CA VAL A 417 -7.70 -24.50 -9.03
C VAL A 417 -9.06 -25.17 -8.78
N GLY A 418 -10.07 -24.83 -9.59
CA GLY A 418 -11.36 -25.53 -9.54
C GLY A 418 -11.25 -27.02 -9.86
N ASP A 419 -10.44 -27.38 -10.87
CA ASP A 419 -10.20 -28.79 -11.21
C ASP A 419 -9.48 -29.54 -10.07
N LEU A 420 -8.50 -28.90 -9.43
CA LEU A 420 -7.82 -29.45 -8.25
C LEU A 420 -8.80 -29.68 -7.10
N ALA A 421 -9.72 -28.74 -6.86
CA ALA A 421 -10.74 -28.88 -5.83
C ALA A 421 -11.71 -30.05 -6.12
N ASP A 422 -12.09 -30.25 -7.38
CA ASP A 422 -12.93 -31.39 -7.80
C ASP A 422 -12.20 -32.72 -7.62
N LEU A 423 -10.92 -32.80 -8.00
CA LEU A 423 -10.08 -33.97 -7.77
C LEU A 423 -9.90 -34.25 -6.27
N ALA A 424 -9.74 -33.20 -5.45
CA ALA A 424 -9.64 -33.33 -4.00
C ALA A 424 -10.94 -33.87 -3.39
N ARG A 425 -12.10 -33.38 -3.84
CA ARG A 425 -13.42 -33.85 -3.39
C ARG A 425 -13.70 -35.30 -3.76
N ALA A 426 -13.22 -35.73 -4.93
CA ALA A 426 -13.33 -37.12 -5.37
C ALA A 426 -12.46 -38.11 -4.57
N CYS A 427 -11.47 -37.61 -3.81
CA CYS A 427 -10.58 -38.42 -2.98
C CYS A 427 -11.06 -38.46 -1.51
N PRO A 428 -11.49 -39.63 -0.99
CA PRO A 428 -11.96 -39.73 0.39
C PRO A 428 -10.94 -39.20 1.41
N GLY A 429 -11.39 -38.29 2.28
CA GLY A 429 -10.60 -37.72 3.37
C GLY A 429 -9.44 -36.80 2.95
N LEU A 430 -9.25 -36.49 1.66
CA LEU A 430 -8.15 -35.62 1.21
C LEU A 430 -8.38 -34.16 1.61
N VAL A 431 -9.60 -33.62 1.44
CA VAL A 431 -9.91 -32.23 1.83
C VAL A 431 -9.61 -31.97 3.31
N ASP A 432 -10.00 -32.88 4.20
CA ASP A 432 -9.71 -32.74 5.64
C ASP A 432 -8.23 -32.93 5.98
N ALA A 433 -7.51 -33.73 5.18
CA ALA A 433 -6.08 -33.91 5.37
C ALA A 433 -5.28 -32.66 4.91
N LEU A 434 -5.72 -32.02 3.83
CA LEU A 434 -5.21 -30.72 3.36
C LEU A 434 -5.45 -29.61 4.39
N ASP A 435 -6.63 -29.58 5.03
CA ASP A 435 -6.95 -28.58 6.06
C ASP A 435 -6.03 -28.68 7.29
N ARG A 436 -5.56 -29.90 7.62
CA ARG A 436 -4.61 -30.13 8.71
C ARG A 436 -3.15 -29.89 8.34
N SER A 437 -2.82 -29.87 7.04
CA SER A 437 -1.44 -29.92 6.54
C SER A 437 -1.29 -28.96 5.35
N ALA A 438 -1.15 -27.66 5.66
CA ALA A 438 -1.14 -26.61 4.65
C ALA A 438 0.27 -26.30 4.09
N ASP A 439 1.33 -26.74 4.77
CA ASP A 439 2.71 -26.50 4.37
C ASP A 439 3.25 -27.55 3.36
N ALA A 440 4.41 -27.28 2.76
CA ALA A 440 5.00 -28.13 1.73
C ALA A 440 5.31 -29.55 2.25
N ALA A 441 5.88 -29.66 3.45
CA ALA A 441 6.20 -30.94 4.08
C ALA A 441 4.93 -31.78 4.35
N GLY A 442 3.87 -31.12 4.83
CA GLY A 442 2.57 -31.73 5.04
C GLY A 442 1.96 -32.25 3.74
N LEU A 443 2.03 -31.47 2.66
CA LEU A 443 1.52 -31.88 1.34
C LEU A 443 2.26 -33.10 0.78
N ASP A 444 3.59 -33.16 0.93
CA ASP A 444 4.35 -34.31 0.45
C ASP A 444 4.02 -35.59 1.21
N ALA A 445 3.78 -35.51 2.53
CA ALA A 445 3.32 -36.66 3.31
C ALA A 445 1.95 -37.19 2.84
N LEU A 446 1.11 -36.34 2.22
CA LEU A 446 -0.21 -36.73 1.71
C LEU A 446 -0.17 -37.49 0.37
N ARG A 447 0.99 -37.59 -0.30
CA ARG A 447 1.16 -38.29 -1.59
C ARG A 447 1.03 -39.81 -1.49
N GLY A 448 1.42 -40.39 -0.36
CA GLY A 448 1.54 -41.85 -0.18
C GLY A 448 0.24 -42.67 -0.27
N PRO A 449 -0.89 -42.23 0.31
CA PRO A 449 -2.13 -43.02 0.30
C PRO A 449 -2.70 -43.29 -1.11
N PRO A 450 -3.23 -44.51 -1.37
CA PRO A 450 -3.79 -44.87 -2.67
C PRO A 450 -5.04 -44.03 -3.01
N GLY A 451 -5.24 -43.77 -4.31
CA GLY A 451 -6.36 -42.97 -4.82
C GLY A 451 -6.06 -41.48 -5.00
N ARG A 452 -4.90 -40.98 -4.55
CA ARG A 452 -4.54 -39.54 -4.64
C ARG A 452 -3.64 -39.18 -5.82
N ALA A 453 -3.19 -40.17 -6.60
CA ALA A 453 -2.22 -39.96 -7.69
C ALA A 453 -2.72 -38.96 -8.74
N ALA A 454 -4.01 -38.97 -9.08
CA ALA A 454 -4.59 -38.04 -10.05
C ALA A 454 -4.55 -36.59 -9.56
N PHE A 455 -4.86 -36.36 -8.27
CA PHE A 455 -4.76 -35.04 -7.66
C PHE A 455 -3.31 -34.55 -7.67
N PHE A 456 -2.35 -35.35 -7.19
CA PHE A 456 -0.96 -34.91 -7.12
C PHE A 456 -0.31 -34.72 -8.50
N ALA A 457 -0.68 -35.53 -9.50
CA ALA A 457 -0.24 -35.28 -10.87
C ALA A 457 -0.79 -33.96 -11.43
N ALA A 458 -2.02 -33.57 -11.05
CA ALA A 458 -2.58 -32.26 -11.41
C ALA A 458 -1.92 -31.13 -10.61
N TRP A 459 -1.66 -31.34 -9.33
CA TRP A 459 -0.94 -30.40 -8.45
C TRP A 459 0.45 -30.09 -9.00
N ASP A 460 1.22 -31.11 -9.38
CA ASP A 460 2.58 -30.94 -9.90
C ASP A 460 2.57 -30.13 -11.22
N ARG A 461 1.59 -30.36 -12.10
CA ARG A 461 1.40 -29.54 -13.30
C ARG A 461 1.02 -28.09 -12.98
N PHE A 462 0.13 -27.90 -12.01
CA PHE A 462 -0.30 -26.57 -11.58
C PHE A 462 0.87 -25.78 -10.99
N VAL A 463 1.62 -26.37 -10.07
CA VAL A 463 2.76 -25.75 -9.40
C VAL A 463 3.89 -25.46 -10.39
N ALA A 464 4.18 -26.37 -11.33
CA ALA A 464 5.16 -26.11 -12.38
C ALA A 464 4.80 -24.87 -13.24
N ARG A 465 3.51 -24.58 -13.41
CA ARG A 465 3.03 -23.46 -14.23
C ARG A 465 2.81 -22.18 -13.43
N TYR A 466 2.26 -22.27 -12.22
CA TYR A 466 1.77 -21.14 -11.43
C TYR A 466 2.43 -21.01 -10.07
N GLY A 467 3.32 -21.92 -9.69
CA GLY A 467 3.94 -21.96 -8.37
C GLY A 467 4.79 -20.73 -8.02
N HIS A 468 5.26 -19.98 -9.02
CA HIS A 468 5.95 -18.69 -8.86
C HIS A 468 5.03 -17.55 -8.40
N ARG A 469 3.72 -17.78 -8.30
CA ARG A 469 2.72 -16.79 -7.83
C ARG A 469 2.48 -16.93 -6.33
N CYS A 470 1.89 -15.89 -5.76
CA CYS A 470 1.42 -15.88 -4.37
C CYS A 470 0.51 -14.66 -4.12
N PRO A 471 -0.20 -14.60 -2.98
CA PRO A 471 -0.73 -13.33 -2.47
C PRO A 471 0.42 -12.31 -2.30
N GLY A 472 0.20 -11.06 -2.72
CA GLY A 472 1.24 -10.03 -2.64
C GLY A 472 2.40 -10.19 -3.63
N GLU A 473 2.23 -10.96 -4.71
CA GLU A 473 3.27 -11.32 -5.71
C GLU A 473 4.11 -10.18 -6.31
N ILE A 474 3.69 -8.93 -6.20
CA ILE A 474 4.50 -7.77 -6.63
C ILE A 474 5.71 -7.59 -5.70
N ASP A 475 5.59 -7.97 -4.43
CA ASP A 475 6.74 -8.09 -3.54
C ASP A 475 7.64 -9.24 -4.01
N LEU A 476 8.84 -8.88 -4.47
CA LEU A 476 9.89 -9.82 -4.86
C LEU A 476 10.21 -10.82 -3.74
N THR A 477 10.09 -10.39 -2.49
CA THR A 477 10.54 -11.12 -1.30
C THR A 477 9.43 -11.98 -0.67
N ALA A 478 8.18 -11.84 -1.12
CA ALA A 478 7.09 -12.67 -0.63
C ALA A 478 7.31 -14.16 -0.98
N PRO A 479 7.00 -15.09 -0.07
CA PRO A 479 7.11 -16.52 -0.33
C PRO A 479 6.16 -16.92 -1.47
N ARG A 480 6.68 -17.66 -2.46
CA ARG A 480 5.89 -18.15 -3.60
C ARG A 480 5.11 -19.40 -3.18
N TRP A 481 4.11 -19.82 -3.95
CA TRP A 481 3.43 -21.10 -3.70
C TRP A 481 4.35 -22.32 -3.79
N LEU A 482 5.48 -22.20 -4.48
CA LEU A 482 6.56 -23.19 -4.45
C LEU A 482 7.21 -23.31 -3.06
N ASP A 483 7.37 -22.19 -2.35
CA ASP A 483 7.97 -22.16 -1.01
C ASP A 483 6.91 -22.45 0.08
N ASP A 484 5.77 -21.75 0.00
CA ASP A 484 4.64 -21.86 0.93
C ASP A 484 3.30 -21.99 0.19
N PRO A 485 2.78 -23.22 0.03
CA PRO A 485 1.51 -23.47 -0.64
C PRO A 485 0.28 -23.16 0.23
N SER A 486 0.45 -22.73 1.49
CA SER A 486 -0.64 -22.67 2.48
C SER A 486 -1.85 -21.85 2.03
N SER A 487 -1.63 -20.71 1.36
CA SER A 487 -2.72 -19.86 0.86
C SER A 487 -3.53 -20.54 -0.26
N LEU A 488 -2.86 -21.27 -1.14
CA LEU A 488 -3.49 -22.07 -2.19
C LEU A 488 -4.25 -23.26 -1.58
N VAL A 489 -3.66 -23.96 -0.61
CA VAL A 489 -4.30 -25.07 0.10
C VAL A 489 -5.58 -24.62 0.81
N ARG A 490 -5.56 -23.48 1.52
CA ARG A 490 -6.77 -22.90 2.14
C ARG A 490 -7.87 -22.64 1.11
N SER A 491 -7.49 -22.13 -0.06
CA SER A 491 -8.45 -21.88 -1.15
C SER A 491 -9.04 -23.18 -1.70
N LEU A 492 -8.20 -24.23 -1.87
CA LEU A 492 -8.65 -25.55 -2.29
C LEU A 492 -9.57 -26.22 -1.27
N VAL A 493 -9.28 -26.10 0.03
CA VAL A 493 -10.13 -26.64 1.11
C VAL A 493 -11.50 -25.95 1.08
N ALA A 494 -11.53 -24.62 0.96
CA ALA A 494 -12.77 -23.86 0.88
C ALA A 494 -13.64 -24.29 -0.33
N LEU A 495 -13.02 -24.48 -1.50
CA LEU A 495 -13.71 -24.96 -2.70
C LEU A 495 -14.12 -26.43 -2.61
N GLY A 496 -13.26 -27.28 -2.02
CA GLY A 496 -13.51 -28.70 -1.82
C GLY A 496 -14.71 -28.98 -0.92
N ARG A 497 -14.91 -28.13 0.11
CA ARG A 497 -16.07 -28.16 1.02
C ARG A 497 -17.36 -27.58 0.43
N SER A 498 -17.31 -26.95 -0.75
CA SER A 498 -18.52 -26.40 -1.36
C SER A 498 -19.40 -27.48 -1.98
N ASP A 499 -20.73 -27.29 -1.94
CA ASP A 499 -21.74 -28.18 -2.55
C ASP A 499 -21.81 -28.05 -4.10
N ARG A 500 -20.76 -27.55 -4.73
CA ARG A 500 -20.73 -27.36 -6.19
C ARG A 500 -20.54 -28.71 -6.89
N GLU A 501 -21.29 -28.92 -7.96
CA GLU A 501 -21.09 -30.08 -8.83
C GLU A 501 -19.69 -30.06 -9.48
N PRO A 502 -19.06 -31.23 -9.70
CA PRO A 502 -17.82 -31.31 -10.47
C PRO A 502 -17.94 -30.62 -11.84
N GLY A 503 -16.94 -29.84 -12.20
CA GLY A 503 -16.85 -29.07 -13.45
C GLY A 503 -17.75 -27.84 -13.50
N ALA A 504 -18.43 -27.46 -12.41
CA ALA A 504 -19.34 -26.31 -12.41
C ALA A 504 -18.65 -24.98 -12.77
N HIS A 505 -17.39 -24.79 -12.36
CA HIS A 505 -16.58 -23.63 -12.70
C HIS A 505 -16.27 -23.54 -14.19
N ARG A 506 -15.91 -24.67 -14.84
CA ARG A 506 -15.70 -24.71 -16.31
C ARG A 506 -17.00 -24.46 -17.08
N ARG A 507 -18.10 -25.13 -16.70
CA ARG A 507 -19.42 -24.88 -17.30
C ARG A 507 -19.87 -23.43 -17.14
N HIS A 508 -19.60 -22.81 -15.98
CA HIS A 508 -19.90 -21.40 -15.76
C HIS A 508 -19.09 -20.49 -16.69
N HIS A 509 -17.79 -20.73 -16.83
CA HIS A 509 -16.94 -19.98 -17.74
C HIS A 509 -17.37 -20.13 -19.21
N GLU A 510 -17.69 -21.35 -19.64
CA GLU A 510 -18.21 -21.64 -21.00
C GLU A 510 -19.53 -20.89 -21.26
N ARG A 511 -20.47 -20.88 -20.30
CA ARG A 511 -21.71 -20.09 -20.41
C ARG A 511 -21.42 -18.61 -20.62
N LEU A 512 -20.52 -18.03 -19.81
CA LEU A 512 -20.13 -16.63 -19.96
C LEU A 512 -19.48 -16.34 -21.31
N ALA A 513 -18.68 -17.28 -21.84
CA ALA A 513 -18.06 -17.14 -23.17
C ALA A 513 -19.11 -17.14 -24.29
N VAL A 514 -20.09 -18.06 -24.23
CA VAL A 514 -21.21 -18.16 -25.18
C VAL A 514 -22.09 -16.92 -25.12
N GLU A 515 -22.45 -16.46 -23.92
CA GLU A 515 -23.22 -15.22 -23.72
C GLU A 515 -22.50 -14.00 -24.31
N ALA A 516 -21.18 -13.89 -24.08
CA ALA A 516 -20.39 -12.79 -24.60
C ALA A 516 -20.28 -12.83 -26.13
N GLU A 517 -20.25 -14.01 -26.75
CA GLU A 517 -20.25 -14.16 -28.22
C GLU A 517 -21.62 -13.84 -28.83
N ALA A 518 -22.71 -14.27 -28.19
CA ALA A 518 -24.07 -13.88 -28.61
C ALA A 518 -24.25 -12.35 -28.54
N VAL A 519 -23.71 -11.72 -27.49
CA VAL A 519 -23.67 -10.26 -27.38
C VAL A 519 -22.80 -9.65 -28.48
N ALA A 520 -21.62 -10.20 -28.76
CA ALA A 520 -20.76 -9.75 -29.85
C ALA A 520 -21.48 -9.72 -31.20
N ASP A 521 -22.19 -10.80 -31.53
CA ASP A 521 -22.98 -10.90 -32.77
C ASP A 521 -24.15 -9.91 -32.80
N ALA A 522 -24.87 -9.75 -31.69
CA ALA A 522 -25.95 -8.78 -31.56
C ALA A 522 -25.46 -7.33 -31.77
N LEU A 523 -24.31 -6.96 -31.17
CA LEU A 523 -23.70 -5.65 -31.35
C LEU A 523 -23.34 -5.39 -32.82
N VAL A 524 -22.83 -6.40 -33.52
CA VAL A 524 -22.49 -6.29 -34.95
C VAL A 524 -23.75 -6.19 -35.82
N ALA A 525 -24.80 -6.96 -35.52
CA ALA A 525 -26.05 -6.98 -36.28
C ALA A 525 -26.81 -5.64 -36.18
N ALA A 526 -26.86 -5.07 -34.98
CA ALA A 526 -27.50 -3.78 -34.70
C ALA A 526 -26.77 -2.57 -35.30
N ALA A 527 -25.49 -2.71 -35.66
CA ALA A 527 -24.74 -1.64 -36.30
C ALA A 527 -25.26 -1.35 -37.73
N PRO A 528 -25.31 -0.07 -38.16
CA PRO A 528 -25.64 0.29 -39.54
C PRO A 528 -24.76 -0.46 -40.54
N ALA A 529 -25.32 -0.89 -41.68
CA ALA A 529 -24.65 -1.76 -42.66
C ALA A 529 -23.24 -1.27 -43.04
N TRP A 530 -23.09 0.04 -43.28
CA TRP A 530 -21.81 0.68 -43.63
C TRP A 530 -20.76 0.67 -42.49
N ARG A 531 -21.17 0.46 -41.23
CA ARG A 531 -20.28 0.38 -40.05
C ARG A 531 -20.07 -1.04 -39.52
N ARG A 532 -20.84 -2.04 -39.95
CA ARG A 532 -20.76 -3.42 -39.41
C ARG A 532 -19.34 -3.98 -39.41
N GLY A 533 -18.57 -3.75 -40.47
CA GLY A 533 -17.17 -4.18 -40.55
C GLY A 533 -16.25 -3.51 -39.52
N HIS A 534 -16.51 -2.24 -39.18
CA HIS A 534 -15.76 -1.53 -38.13
C HIS A 534 -16.16 -2.01 -36.73
N VAL A 535 -17.45 -2.18 -36.46
CA VAL A 535 -17.94 -2.69 -35.16
C VAL A 535 -17.43 -4.10 -34.91
N ARG A 536 -17.53 -5.00 -35.90
CA ARG A 536 -16.96 -6.36 -35.82
C ARG A 536 -15.47 -6.34 -35.49
N ARG A 537 -14.71 -5.42 -36.09
CA ARG A 537 -13.28 -5.24 -35.79
C ARG A 537 -13.06 -4.74 -34.36
N CYS A 538 -13.87 -3.80 -33.87
CA CYS A 538 -13.78 -3.30 -32.51
C CYS A 538 -14.08 -4.41 -31.50
N VAL A 539 -15.19 -5.13 -31.67
CA VAL A 539 -15.61 -6.25 -30.80
C VAL A 539 -14.53 -7.32 -30.74
N ARG A 540 -14.00 -7.76 -31.89
CA ARG A 540 -12.91 -8.73 -31.93
C ARG A 540 -11.68 -8.25 -31.16
N ARG A 541 -11.30 -6.98 -31.31
CA ARG A 541 -10.14 -6.41 -30.59
C ARG A 541 -10.40 -6.29 -29.10
N VAL A 542 -11.60 -5.94 -28.67
CA VAL A 542 -11.96 -5.90 -27.25
C VAL A 542 -11.79 -7.28 -26.63
N ARG A 543 -12.41 -8.32 -27.23
CA ARG A 543 -12.32 -9.70 -26.72
C ARG A 543 -10.87 -10.21 -26.73
N SER A 544 -10.17 -10.09 -27.86
CA SER A 544 -8.82 -10.63 -27.99
C SER A 544 -7.74 -9.84 -27.22
N TYR A 545 -7.81 -8.50 -27.16
CA TYR A 545 -6.75 -7.72 -26.49
C TYR A 545 -6.98 -7.62 -24.98
N LEU A 546 -8.22 -7.58 -24.50
CA LEU A 546 -8.47 -7.58 -23.05
C LEU A 546 -8.27 -8.95 -22.42
N ALA A 547 -8.37 -10.05 -23.17
CA ALA A 547 -7.91 -11.36 -22.72
C ALA A 547 -6.43 -11.36 -22.31
N LEU A 548 -5.63 -10.49 -22.95
CA LEU A 548 -4.19 -10.39 -22.73
C LEU A 548 -3.79 -9.53 -21.54
N ARG A 549 -4.74 -8.87 -20.87
CA ARG A 549 -4.47 -7.85 -19.84
C ARG A 549 -3.67 -8.34 -18.63
N GLU A 550 -3.66 -9.65 -18.38
CA GLU A 550 -2.92 -10.27 -17.26
C GLU A 550 -1.54 -10.82 -17.66
N HIS A 551 -1.23 -10.90 -18.95
CA HIS A 551 0.00 -11.56 -19.42
C HIS A 551 1.26 -10.77 -19.07
N GLY A 552 1.20 -9.43 -19.15
CA GLY A 552 2.33 -8.59 -18.77
C GLY A 552 2.78 -8.85 -17.33
N LYS A 553 1.82 -8.95 -16.41
CA LYS A 553 2.08 -9.29 -15.01
C LYS A 553 2.63 -10.71 -14.87
N TYR A 554 1.99 -11.70 -15.49
CA TYR A 554 2.42 -13.10 -15.42
C TYR A 554 3.90 -13.29 -15.80
N TYR A 555 4.34 -12.76 -16.94
CA TYR A 555 5.74 -12.89 -17.35
C TYR A 555 6.70 -12.04 -16.51
N ALA A 556 6.26 -10.87 -16.01
CA ALA A 556 7.05 -10.11 -15.07
C ALA A 556 7.32 -10.90 -13.78
N LEU A 557 6.34 -11.64 -13.27
CA LEU A 557 6.47 -12.44 -12.05
C LEU A 557 7.40 -13.64 -12.23
N LEU A 558 7.43 -14.29 -13.39
CA LEU A 558 8.42 -15.31 -13.71
C LEU A 558 9.86 -14.75 -13.67
N PHE A 559 10.04 -13.50 -14.11
CA PHE A 559 11.32 -12.81 -14.00
C PHE A 559 11.63 -12.40 -12.56
N PHE A 560 10.65 -11.94 -11.79
CA PHE A 560 10.83 -11.62 -10.37
C PHE A 560 11.32 -12.84 -9.61
N ASP A 561 10.68 -13.99 -9.84
CA ASP A 561 11.06 -15.27 -9.24
C ASP A 561 12.53 -15.64 -9.54
N ALA A 562 12.98 -15.48 -10.79
CA ALA A 562 14.38 -15.71 -11.15
C ALA A 562 15.36 -14.75 -10.43
N VAL A 563 14.98 -13.49 -10.22
CA VAL A 563 15.81 -12.54 -9.46
C VAL A 563 15.78 -12.87 -7.95
N ARG A 564 14.64 -13.32 -7.43
CA ARG A 564 14.49 -13.77 -6.04
C ARG A 564 15.40 -14.96 -5.75
N GLU A 565 15.44 -15.96 -6.62
CA GLU A 565 16.32 -17.12 -6.48
C GLU A 565 17.80 -16.69 -6.41
N VAL A 566 18.23 -15.76 -7.27
CA VAL A 566 19.60 -15.22 -7.25
C VAL A 566 19.89 -14.48 -5.94
N ALA A 567 18.93 -13.74 -5.40
CA ALA A 567 19.10 -13.04 -4.13
C ALA A 567 19.20 -14.00 -2.94
N LEU A 568 18.39 -15.07 -2.93
CA LEU A 568 18.47 -16.12 -1.89
C LEU A 568 19.78 -16.91 -1.99
N GLU A 569 20.26 -17.22 -3.19
CA GLU A 569 21.55 -17.85 -3.40
C GLU A 569 22.70 -16.96 -2.88
N ALA A 570 22.67 -15.66 -3.21
CA ALA A 570 23.61 -14.69 -2.67
C ALA A 570 23.55 -14.62 -1.14
N GLY A 571 22.34 -14.56 -0.56
CA GLY A 571 22.15 -14.58 0.88
C GLY A 571 22.72 -15.83 1.53
N ALA A 572 22.51 -17.01 0.93
CA ALA A 572 23.05 -18.27 1.44
C ALA A 572 24.59 -18.28 1.44
N ILE A 573 25.22 -17.73 0.39
CA ILE A 573 26.68 -17.60 0.32
C ILE A 573 27.19 -16.64 1.42
N ALA A 574 26.56 -15.49 1.58
CA ALA A 574 26.93 -14.51 2.62
C ALA A 574 26.71 -15.07 4.04
N ALA A 575 25.66 -15.86 4.25
CA ALA A 575 25.41 -16.54 5.53
C ALA A 575 26.47 -17.61 5.84
N GLN A 576 26.88 -18.39 4.84
CA GLN A 576 27.98 -19.35 4.99
C GLN A 576 29.31 -18.67 5.32
N ALA A 577 29.53 -17.44 4.84
CA ALA A 577 30.69 -16.61 5.17
C ALA A 577 30.57 -15.92 6.54
N GLY A 578 29.43 -16.03 7.24
CA GLY A 578 29.17 -15.38 8.53
C GLY A 578 28.84 -13.89 8.44
N ALA A 579 28.57 -13.37 7.24
CA ALA A 579 28.15 -11.98 7.05
C ALA A 579 26.65 -11.77 7.31
N LEU A 580 25.84 -12.83 7.15
CA LEU A 580 24.40 -12.87 7.46
C LEU A 580 24.08 -14.05 8.38
N GLU A 581 22.95 -13.99 9.09
CA GLU A 581 22.48 -15.09 9.94
C GLU A 581 21.75 -16.15 9.12
N SER A 582 21.00 -15.71 8.10
CA SER A 582 20.22 -16.57 7.21
C SER A 582 20.26 -16.10 5.75
N ALA A 583 19.88 -16.98 4.82
CA ALA A 583 19.75 -16.62 3.41
C ALA A 583 18.66 -15.55 3.16
N GLU A 584 17.60 -15.54 3.99
CA GLU A 584 16.50 -14.60 3.85
C GLU A 584 16.85 -13.18 4.32
N ASP A 585 17.93 -13.03 5.09
CA ASP A 585 18.41 -11.71 5.53
C ASP A 585 18.80 -10.84 4.32
N ALA A 586 19.15 -11.47 3.19
CA ALA A 586 19.37 -10.78 1.92
C ALA A 586 18.17 -9.92 1.47
N PHE A 587 16.94 -10.28 1.88
CA PHE A 587 15.75 -9.49 1.56
C PHE A 587 15.69 -8.16 2.31
N PHE A 588 16.45 -8.02 3.40
CA PHE A 588 16.56 -6.79 4.19
C PHE A 588 17.69 -5.86 3.73
N LEU A 589 18.40 -6.24 2.66
CA LEU A 589 19.48 -5.45 2.07
C LEU A 589 19.08 -4.89 0.71
N GLU A 590 19.59 -3.70 0.37
CA GLU A 590 19.63 -3.22 -1.01
C GLU A 590 20.61 -4.06 -1.86
N PHE A 591 20.50 -4.02 -3.19
CA PHE A 591 21.37 -4.85 -4.05
C PHE A 591 22.86 -4.57 -3.86
N ASP A 592 23.22 -3.29 -3.66
CA ASP A 592 24.63 -2.90 -3.44
C ASP A 592 25.13 -3.31 -2.04
N GLU A 593 24.25 -3.36 -1.04
CA GLU A 593 24.57 -3.85 0.31
C GLU A 593 24.78 -5.36 0.30
N LEU A 594 23.89 -6.10 -0.39
CA LEU A 594 24.04 -7.55 -0.60
C LEU A 594 25.31 -7.88 -1.39
N LEU A 595 25.67 -7.07 -2.39
CA LEU A 595 26.94 -7.21 -3.10
C LEU A 595 28.17 -6.94 -2.20
N GLY A 596 28.02 -6.12 -1.16
CA GLY A 596 29.08 -5.86 -0.18
C GLY A 596 29.21 -6.95 0.89
N ALA A 597 28.15 -7.74 1.11
CA ALA A 597 28.16 -8.89 2.02
C ALA A 597 28.74 -10.17 1.39
N LEU A 598 28.87 -10.20 0.06
CA LEU A 598 29.51 -11.26 -0.74
C LEU A 598 31.00 -10.96 -0.97
#